data_AF-A0A2M7PUY7-F1
#
_entry.id   AF-A0A2M7PUY7-F1
#
_cell.length_a   1.000
_cell.length_b   1.000
_cell.length_c   1.000
_cell.angle_alpha   90.00
_cell.angle_beta   90.00
_cell.angle_gamma   90.00
#
_symmetry.space_group_name_H-M   'P 1'
#
loop_
_entity.id
_entity.type
_entity.pdbx_description
1 polymer ?
#
loop_
_entity_poly.entity_id
_entity_poly.type
_entity_poly.pdbx_seq_one_letter_code
_entity_poly.pdbx_strand_id
1 'polypeptide(L)' 'MSEFCSQCSPNFTVDDINLFEIATNLKPGQSESFNCQGCNNRTLFKDEDGNIYLGKLINGIGKLLPVKIEELKRV' A
#
# COMPACT_ATOMS: atom_id res chain seq x y z
N MET A 1 -14.49 7.34 8.72
CA MET A 1 -13.19 8.02 8.63
C MET A 1 -12.64 7.72 7.25
N SER A 2 -12.17 8.72 6.53
CA SER A 2 -11.62 8.54 5.18
C SER A 2 -10.16 8.12 5.34
N GLU A 3 -9.85 6.85 5.08
CA GLU A 3 -8.49 6.32 5.20
C GLU A 3 -7.72 6.64 3.92
N PHE A 4 -6.97 7.75 3.90
CA PHE A 4 -6.00 7.98 2.83
C PHE A 4 -4.73 7.18 3.16
N CYS A 5 -3.82 7.01 2.19
CA CYS A 5 -2.55 6.33 2.43
C CYS A 5 -1.38 7.28 2.23
N SER A 6 -0.19 6.86 2.67
CA SER A 6 1.05 7.64 2.60
C SER A 6 1.41 8.15 1.20
N GLN A 7 0.88 7.55 0.13
CA GLN A 7 1.11 7.98 -1.25
C GLN A 7 0.15 9.05 -1.78
N CYS A 8 -0.97 9.30 -1.11
CA CYS A 8 -1.99 10.22 -1.65
C CYS A 8 -2.67 11.11 -0.60
N SER A 9 -2.39 10.93 0.69
CA SER A 9 -2.92 11.82 1.71
C SER A 9 -2.25 13.19 1.59
N PRO A 10 -2.99 14.29 1.34
CA PRO A 10 -2.41 15.62 1.24
C PRO A 10 -1.91 16.13 2.60
N ASN A 11 -2.51 15.65 3.69
CA ASN A 11 -2.14 15.99 5.06
C ASN A 11 -2.04 14.69 5.87
N PHE A 12 -0.96 13.93 5.68
CA PHE A 12 -0.76 12.64 6.34
C PHE A 12 -0.96 12.74 7.86
N THR A 13 -2.01 12.13 8.40
CA THR A 13 -2.32 12.08 9.83
C THR A 13 -2.05 10.69 10.42
N VAL A 14 -2.20 10.56 11.73
CA VAL A 14 -2.10 9.25 12.43
C VAL A 14 -3.20 8.27 12.05
N ASP A 15 -4.29 8.75 11.45
CA ASP A 15 -5.41 7.92 11.00
C ASP A 15 -5.21 7.44 9.55
N ASP A 16 -4.14 7.88 8.87
CA ASP A 16 -3.83 7.48 7.50
C ASP A 16 -3.02 6.18 7.45
N ILE A 17 -3.21 5.44 6.37
CA ILE A 17 -2.57 4.16 6.12
C ILE A 17 -1.10 4.38 5.74
N ASN A 18 -0.19 3.98 6.63
CA ASN A 18 1.25 4.03 6.39
C ASN A 18 1.73 2.80 5.58
N LEU A 19 1.84 2.94 4.26
CA LEU A 19 2.25 1.82 3.39
C LEU A 19 3.68 1.35 3.66
N PHE A 20 4.58 2.27 4.05
CA PHE A 20 5.96 1.93 4.36
C PHE A 20 6.06 1.06 5.61
N GLU A 21 5.31 1.41 6.66
CA GLU A 21 5.27 0.64 7.90
C GLU A 21 4.67 -0.74 7.68
N ILE A 22 3.54 -0.81 6.96
CA ILE A 22 2.91 -2.08 6.59
C ILE A 22 3.90 -2.97 5.83
N ALA A 23 4.55 -2.45 4.79
CA ALA A 23 5.50 -3.21 3.97
C ALA A 23 6.74 -3.68 4.74
N THR A 24 7.20 -2.89 5.73
CA THR A 24 8.34 -3.23 6.58
C THR A 24 7.98 -4.35 7.56
N ASN A 25 6.77 -4.33 8.11
CA ASN A 25 6.27 -5.34 9.05
C ASN A 25 5.78 -6.62 8.35
N LEU A 26 5.50 -6.57 7.05
CA LEU A 26 5.09 -7.73 6.25
C LEU A 26 6.21 -8.78 6.16
N LYS A 27 5.87 -10.03 6.49
CA LYS A 27 6.77 -11.18 6.28
C LYS A 27 6.62 -11.73 4.85
N PRO A 28 7.64 -12.40 4.31
CA PRO A 28 7.54 -13.08 3.02
C PRO A 28 6.34 -14.04 2.95
N GLY A 29 5.64 -14.06 1.82
CA GLY A 29 4.42 -14.84 1.60
C GLY A 29 3.15 -14.24 2.21
N GLN A 30 3.21 -13.06 2.84
CA GLN A 30 2.05 -12.41 3.44
C GLN A 30 1.48 -11.28 2.58
N SER A 31 0.21 -10.97 2.84
CA SER A 31 -0.47 -9.79 2.30
C SER A 31 -1.22 -9.06 3.40
N GLU A 32 -1.23 -7.73 3.33
CA GLU A 32 -2.10 -6.89 4.14
C GLU A 32 -3.09 -6.16 3.22
N SER A 33 -4.37 -6.19 3.56
CA SER A 33 -5.42 -5.50 2.81
C SER A 33 -5.87 -4.24 3.54
N PHE A 34 -6.07 -3.17 2.78
CA PHE A 34 -6.51 -1.87 3.27
C PHE A 34 -7.38 -1.20 2.21
N ASN A 35 -8.00 -0.06 2.52
CA ASN A 35 -8.86 0.62 1.56
C ASN A 35 -8.53 2.11 1.47
N CYS A 36 -7.62 2.46 0.56
CA CYS A 36 -7.32 3.85 0.31
C CYS A 36 -8.37 4.51 -0.58
N GLN A 37 -9.05 5.54 -0.07
CA GLN A 37 -10.08 6.26 -0.82
C GLN A 37 -9.54 7.24 -1.87
N GLY A 38 -8.28 7.69 -1.73
CA GLY A 38 -7.71 8.71 -2.63
C GLY A 38 -7.09 8.14 -3.91
N CYS A 39 -6.25 7.11 -3.79
CA CYS A 39 -5.51 6.57 -4.93
C CYS A 39 -5.92 5.14 -5.32
N ASN A 40 -6.95 4.57 -4.70
CA ASN A 40 -7.42 3.20 -4.98
C ASN A 40 -6.40 2.09 -4.70
N ASN A 41 -5.41 2.34 -3.85
CA ASN A 41 -4.55 1.29 -3.32
C ASN A 41 -5.37 0.41 -2.34
N ARG A 42 -5.17 -0.91 -2.41
CA ARG A 42 -6.02 -1.91 -1.73
C ARG A 42 -5.26 -2.98 -0.95
N THR A 43 -4.03 -3.30 -1.36
CA THR A 43 -3.29 -4.41 -0.77
C THR A 43 -1.80 -4.15 -0.88
N LEU A 44 -1.03 -4.59 0.11
CA LEU A 44 0.39 -4.84 -0.04
C LEU A 44 0.62 -6.34 0.06
N PHE A 45 1.39 -6.88 -0.86
CA PHE A 45 1.80 -8.28 -0.87
C PHE A 45 3.31 -8.35 -0.89
N LYS A 46 3.89 -9.27 -0.12
CA LYS A 46 5.32 -9.57 -0.15
C LYS A 46 5.47 -11.03 -0.57
N ASP A 47 6.13 -11.27 -1.70
CA ASP A 47 6.38 -12.64 -2.14
C ASP A 47 7.41 -13.33 -1.24
N GLU A 48 7.67 -14.62 -1.51
CA GLU A 48 8.62 -15.43 -0.74
C GLU A 48 10.07 -14.96 -0.91
N ASP A 49 10.39 -14.33 -2.05
CA ASP A 49 11.69 -13.75 -2.35
C ASP A 49 11.89 -12.36 -1.69
N GLY A 50 10.85 -11.82 -1.06
CA GLY A 50 10.86 -10.53 -0.37
C GLY A 50 10.54 -9.33 -1.25
N ASN A 51 10.14 -9.54 -2.51
CA ASN A 51 9.68 -8.47 -3.40
C ASN A 51 8.30 -7.99 -2.96
N ILE A 52 8.07 -6.68 -3.09
CA ILE A 52 6.85 -6.03 -2.63
C ILE A 52 5.99 -5.65 -3.84
N TYR A 53 4.70 -5.94 -3.73
CA TYR A 53 3.70 -5.61 -4.73
C TYR A 53 2.58 -4.81 -4.10
N LEU A 54 2.17 -3.74 -4.78
CA LEU A 54 1.05 -2.90 -4.41
C LEU A 54 -0.16 -3.26 -5.27
N GLY A 55 -1.20 -3.75 -4.61
CA GLY A 55 -2.50 -3.99 -5.20
C GLY A 55 -3.27 -2.68 -5.36
N LYS A 56 -3.69 -2.38 -6.58
CA LYS A 56 -4.43 -1.17 -6.94
C LYS A 56 -5.66 -1.51 -7.77
N LEU A 57 -6.77 -0.80 -7.54
CA LEU A 57 -7.95 -0.90 -8.38
C LEU A 57 -7.85 0.12 -9.52
N ILE A 58 -7.71 -0.35 -10.76
CA ILE A 58 -7.60 0.47 -11.96
C ILE A 58 -8.76 0.12 -12.89
N ASN A 59 -9.66 1.08 -13.14
CA ASN A 59 -10.87 0.90 -13.93
C ASN A 59 -11.73 -0.29 -13.45
N GLY A 60 -11.83 -0.49 -12.13
CA GLY A 60 -12.57 -1.61 -11.53
C GLY A 60 -11.85 -2.96 -11.56
N ILE A 61 -10.63 -3.03 -12.10
CA ILE A 61 -9.81 -4.25 -12.17
C ILE A 61 -8.67 -4.16 -11.16
N GLY A 62 -8.55 -5.19 -10.30
CA GLY A 62 -7.43 -5.31 -9.37
C GLY A 62 -6.15 -5.66 -10.12
N LYS A 63 -5.10 -4.86 -9.95
CA LYS A 63 -3.75 -5.14 -10.48
C LYS A 63 -2.73 -5.11 -9.35
N LEU A 64 -1.81 -6.06 -9.36
CA LEU A 64 -0.61 -6.04 -8.54
C LEU A 64 0.51 -5.40 -9.35
N LEU A 65 1.11 -4.35 -8.81
CA LEU A 65 2.24 -3.64 -9.41
C LEU A 65 3.47 -3.85 -8.53
N PRO A 66 4.63 -4.27 -9.08
CA PRO A 66 5.86 -4.31 -8.30
C PRO A 66 6.23 -2.90 -7.87
N VAL A 67 6.67 -2.75 -6.62
CA VAL A 67 7.07 -1.45 -6.04
C VAL A 67 8.32 -1.61 -5.20
N LYS A 68 9.17 -0.58 -5.19
CA LYS A 68 10.26 -0.51 -4.20
C LYS A 68 9.72 0.02 -2.88
N ILE A 69 10.29 -0.48 -1.78
CA ILE A 69 9.90 -0.04 -0.43
C ILE A 69 10.04 1.49 -0.24
N GLU A 70 11.00 2.11 -0.92
CA GLU A 70 11.24 3.55 -0.87
C GLU A 70 10.10 4.37 -1.49
N GLU A 71 9.38 3.81 -2.47
CA GLU A 71 8.23 4.45 -3.13
C GLU A 71 6.96 4.43 -2.27
N LEU A 72 6.97 3.64 -1.19
CA LEU A 72 5.87 3.57 -0.21
C LEU A 72 6.01 4.60 0.90
N LYS A 73 7.16 5.27 0.98
CA LYS A 73 7.39 6.39 1.89
C LYS A 73 6.46 7.54 1.53
N ARG A 74 6.18 8.36 2.54
CA ARG A 74 5.40 9.59 2.38
C ARG A 74 6.01 10.48 1.29
N VAL A 75 5.15 11.00 0.41
CA VAL A 75 5.49 12.04 -0.58
C VAL A 75 5.33 13.43 0.03
#